data_AF-A0A937F8C2-F1
#
_entry.id   AF-A0A937F8C2-F1
#
_cell.length_a   1.000
_cell.length_b   1.000
_cell.length_c   1.000
_cell.angle_alpha   90.00
_cell.angle_beta   90.00
_cell.angle_gamma   90.00
#
_symmetry.space_group_name_H-M   'P 1'
#
loop_
_entity.id
_entity.type
_entity.pdbx_description
1 polymer ?
#
loop_
_entity_poly.entity_id
_entity_poly.type
_entity_poly.pdbx_seq_one_letter_code
_entity_poly.pdbx_strand_id
1 'polypeptide(L)'
;MKRISYLLFALLITFSLTNCADDGDPGPAGADGTDGVDGVDGKDGVGFDEIAKYGGFMTYLDGIRPDDIAFKDTSNFKFVPIEYLSDRNIVTISGTRYSFNLQRFISAPDDVYQQAYSDLSLTVESGATPTFSNFSISISKDIVTPDFKVFDMSNTFSSSNYTDLVIDNYSYTPSTGSLKFTFSFNVAGTSNATDNDLSVSGEVDAIVLQQM
;
A
#
# COMPACT_ATOMS: atom_id res chain seq x y z
N MET A 1 57.04 -28.02 90.50
CA MET A 1 56.40 -28.40 89.22
C MET A 1 54.89 -28.25 89.42
N LYS A 2 54.07 -27.44 88.73
CA LYS A 2 54.15 -26.76 87.43
C LYS A 2 53.39 -25.42 87.55
N ARG A 3 54.12 -24.30 87.60
CA ARG A 3 53.60 -22.95 87.32
C ARG A 3 53.64 -22.74 85.81
N ILE A 4 52.90 -23.56 85.05
CA ILE A 4 52.84 -23.49 83.58
C ILE A 4 51.44 -23.97 83.20
N SER A 5 50.44 -23.10 83.27
CA SER A 5 49.12 -23.43 82.71
C SER A 5 48.31 -22.19 82.35
N TYR A 6 48.54 -21.06 83.01
CA TYR A 6 47.86 -19.80 82.66
C TYR A 6 48.54 -19.01 81.53
N LEU A 7 49.76 -19.37 81.09
CA LEU A 7 50.42 -18.75 79.94
C LEU A 7 50.02 -19.36 78.58
N LEU A 8 49.42 -20.55 78.56
CA LEU A 8 48.98 -21.21 77.32
C LEU A 8 47.57 -20.81 76.88
N PHE A 9 46.76 -20.25 77.79
CA PHE A 9 45.41 -19.78 77.46
C PHE A 9 45.37 -18.32 76.99
N ALA A 10 46.41 -17.53 77.31
CA ALA A 10 46.55 -16.15 76.84
C ALA A 10 47.21 -16.04 75.45
N LEU A 11 47.87 -17.09 74.96
CA LEU A 11 48.55 -17.09 73.64
C LEU A 11 47.62 -17.55 72.49
N LEU A 12 46.47 -18.16 72.80
CA LEU A 12 45.54 -18.66 71.77
C LEU A 12 44.45 -17.65 71.36
N ILE A 13 44.33 -16.52 72.07
CA ILE A 13 43.29 -15.50 71.79
C ILE A 13 43.82 -14.38 70.88
N THR A 14 45.14 -14.31 70.63
CA THR A 14 45.74 -13.26 69.78
C THR A 14 45.94 -13.67 68.32
N PHE A 15 45.56 -14.90 67.91
CA PHE A 15 45.77 -15.40 66.55
C PHE A 15 44.50 -15.44 65.68
N SER A 16 43.43 -14.78 66.11
CA SER A 16 42.11 -14.90 65.47
C SER A 16 41.64 -13.64 64.72
N LEU A 17 42.48 -12.60 64.59
CA LEU A 17 42.03 -11.29 64.07
C LEU A 17 42.90 -10.71 62.95
N THR A 18 43.50 -11.53 62.08
CA THR A 18 44.23 -11.00 60.91
C THR A 18 44.05 -11.89 59.68
N ASN A 19 42.90 -11.75 59.02
CA ASN A 19 42.72 -11.73 57.56
C ASN A 19 41.23 -11.93 57.26
N CYS A 20 40.43 -10.91 57.53
CA CYS A 20 39.47 -10.52 56.52
C CYS A 20 40.23 -9.47 55.72
N ALA A 21 41.00 -9.93 54.73
CA ALA A 21 41.42 -9.01 53.69
C ALA A 21 40.10 -8.56 53.07
N ASP A 22 39.74 -7.29 53.25
CA ASP A 22 38.63 -6.70 52.51
C ASP A 22 38.85 -7.10 51.05
N ASP A 23 37.90 -7.85 50.47
CA ASP A 23 37.89 -8.09 49.04
C ASP A 23 37.92 -6.71 48.41
N GLY A 24 39.05 -6.35 47.79
CA GLY A 24 39.27 -5.00 47.28
C GLY A 24 38.10 -4.59 46.40
N ASP A 25 37.75 -3.30 46.47
CA ASP A 25 36.62 -2.75 45.73
C ASP A 25 36.58 -3.30 44.29
N PRO A 26 35.40 -3.70 43.78
CA PRO A 26 35.27 -4.15 42.41
C PRO A 26 35.94 -3.15 41.47
N GLY A 27 36.80 -3.67 40.57
CA GLY A 27 37.44 -2.85 39.57
C GLY A 27 36.39 -2.07 38.76
N PRO A 28 36.75 -0.89 38.22
CA PRO A 28 35.83 -0.09 37.42
C PRO A 28 35.29 -0.92 36.25
N ALA A 29 34.04 -0.66 35.88
CA ALA A 29 33.43 -1.27 34.70
C ALA A 29 34.32 -1.03 33.47
N GLY A 30 34.42 -2.05 32.60
CA GLY A 30 35.07 -1.89 31.30
C GLY A 30 34.38 -0.81 30.49
N ALA A 31 35.13 -0.13 29.62
CA ALA A 31 34.54 0.83 28.70
C ALA A 31 33.52 0.15 27.79
N ASP A 32 32.43 0.85 27.48
CA ASP A 32 31.45 0.40 26.52
C ASP A 32 32.11 0.16 25.15
N GLY A 33 31.61 -0.85 24.44
CA GLY A 33 32.02 -1.08 23.06
C GLY A 33 31.60 0.09 22.16
N THR A 34 32.33 0.30 21.06
CA THR A 34 31.90 1.25 20.03
C THR A 34 30.71 0.68 19.27
N ASP A 35 29.76 1.55 18.92
CA ASP A 35 28.67 1.20 18.02
C ASP A 35 29.21 0.67 16.69
N GLY A 36 28.44 -0.23 16.06
CA GLY A 36 28.74 -0.72 14.72
C GLY A 36 28.63 0.39 13.67
N VAL A 37 29.23 0.17 12.51
CA VAL A 37 29.04 1.05 11.35
C VAL A 37 27.75 0.66 10.65
N ASP A 38 26.92 1.65 10.29
CA ASP A 38 25.73 1.44 9.49
C ASP A 38 26.06 0.78 8.14
N GLY A 39 25.12 -0.02 7.63
CA GLY A 39 25.22 -0.60 6.30
C GLY A 39 25.14 0.45 5.19
N VAL A 40 25.56 0.07 3.99
CA VAL A 40 25.32 0.88 2.78
C VAL A 40 23.92 0.57 2.25
N ASP A 41 23.19 1.60 1.82
CA ASP A 41 21.89 1.44 1.17
C ASP A 41 21.95 0.51 -0.05
N GLY A 42 20.86 -0.23 -0.27
CA GLY A 42 20.67 -1.03 -1.47
C GLY A 42 20.54 -0.16 -2.73
N LYS A 43 20.72 -0.77 -3.91
CA LYS A 43 20.39 -0.12 -5.19
C LYS A 43 18.88 -0.16 -5.43
N ASP A 44 18.35 0.88 -6.05
CA ASP A 44 16.96 0.90 -6.52
C ASP A 44 16.68 -0.23 -7.52
N GLY A 45 15.44 -0.70 -7.52
CA GLY A 45 14.96 -1.67 -8.49
C GLY A 45 14.88 -1.05 -9.89
N VAL A 46 15.52 -1.70 -10.88
CA VAL A 46 15.42 -1.30 -12.29
C VAL A 46 14.01 -1.57 -12.81
N GLY A 47 13.43 -0.64 -13.58
CA GLY A 47 12.14 -0.86 -14.26
C GLY A 47 10.93 -0.16 -13.62
N PHE A 48 11.03 0.31 -12.37
CA PHE A 48 9.90 0.91 -11.63
C PHE A 48 9.48 2.28 -12.20
N ASP A 49 10.45 3.11 -12.57
CA ASP A 49 10.18 4.44 -13.12
C ASP A 49 9.50 4.32 -14.50
N GLU A 50 9.89 3.33 -15.30
CA GLU A 50 9.32 3.10 -16.63
C GLU A 50 7.82 2.76 -16.58
N ILE A 51 7.37 2.07 -15.55
CA ILE A 51 5.98 1.64 -15.40
C ILE A 51 5.11 2.60 -14.58
N ALA A 52 5.72 3.47 -13.77
CA ALA A 52 4.99 4.48 -13.00
C ALA A 52 4.79 5.80 -13.77
N LYS A 53 5.57 6.06 -14.83
CA LYS A 53 5.54 7.33 -15.58
C LYS A 53 4.21 7.63 -16.30
N TYR A 54 3.35 6.64 -16.49
CA TYR A 54 2.09 6.79 -17.22
C TYR A 54 0.93 7.26 -16.34
N GLY A 55 1.21 7.73 -15.13
CA GLY A 55 0.18 8.08 -14.15
C GLY A 55 -0.77 6.91 -13.88
N GLY A 56 -1.96 7.21 -13.41
CA GLY A 56 -2.90 6.18 -13.01
C GLY A 56 -4.20 6.75 -12.51
N PHE A 57 -4.79 6.09 -11.53
CA PHE A 57 -6.01 6.59 -10.93
C PHE A 57 -6.14 6.19 -9.46
N MET A 58 -6.82 7.06 -8.74
CA MET A 58 -7.19 6.84 -7.35
C MET A 58 -8.65 6.40 -7.28
N THR A 59 -8.95 5.49 -6.35
CA THR A 59 -10.31 5.08 -6.03
C THR A 59 -10.59 5.35 -4.56
N TYR A 60 -11.80 5.79 -4.28
CA TYR A 60 -12.33 6.02 -2.95
C TYR A 60 -13.58 5.17 -2.78
N LEU A 61 -13.56 4.30 -1.78
CA LEU A 61 -14.69 3.46 -1.39
C LEU A 61 -15.20 3.93 -0.04
N ASP A 62 -16.51 4.14 0.06
CA ASP A 62 -17.20 4.51 1.30
C ASP A 62 -18.44 3.62 1.43
N GLY A 63 -18.51 2.82 2.49
CA GLY A 63 -19.57 1.83 2.64
C GLY A 63 -19.53 1.12 3.99
N ILE A 64 -20.25 -0.01 4.04
CA ILE A 64 -20.33 -0.89 5.20
C ILE A 64 -19.74 -2.23 4.79
N ARG A 65 -18.86 -2.82 5.61
CA ARG A 65 -18.23 -4.12 5.32
C ARG A 65 -19.15 -5.28 5.75
N PRO A 66 -18.86 -6.55 5.39
CA PRO A 66 -19.76 -7.69 5.65
C PRO A 66 -20.15 -7.98 7.11
N ASP A 67 -19.48 -7.39 8.10
CA ASP A 67 -19.82 -7.51 9.53
C ASP A 67 -20.49 -6.24 10.11
N ASP A 68 -21.10 -5.44 9.24
CA ASP A 68 -21.92 -4.26 9.54
C ASP A 68 -21.18 -3.07 10.15
N ILE A 69 -19.87 -2.95 9.88
CA ILE A 69 -19.06 -1.81 10.32
C ILE A 69 -18.67 -0.94 9.12
N ALA A 70 -18.85 0.38 9.27
CA ALA A 70 -18.48 1.35 8.26
C ALA A 70 -16.97 1.30 7.94
N PHE A 71 -16.62 1.44 6.67
CA PHE A 71 -15.23 1.52 6.22
C PHE A 71 -15.06 2.61 5.17
N LYS A 72 -13.83 3.11 5.08
CA LYS A 72 -13.38 3.93 3.96
C LYS A 72 -12.06 3.37 3.46
N ASP A 73 -11.90 3.30 2.15
CA ASP A 73 -10.67 2.87 1.52
C ASP A 73 -10.23 3.89 0.47
N THR A 74 -8.94 4.17 0.41
CA THR A 74 -8.32 4.95 -0.64
C THR A 74 -7.20 4.13 -1.24
N SER A 75 -7.29 3.89 -2.54
CA SER A 75 -6.30 3.09 -3.27
C SER A 75 -5.74 3.88 -4.44
N ASN A 76 -4.45 3.71 -4.69
CA ASN A 76 -3.71 4.44 -5.72
C ASN A 76 -3.10 3.44 -6.69
N PHE A 77 -3.70 3.29 -7.87
CA PHE A 77 -3.27 2.37 -8.91
C PHE A 77 -2.38 3.10 -9.91
N LYS A 78 -1.06 2.83 -9.87
CA LYS A 78 -0.04 3.63 -10.59
C LYS A 78 0.72 2.86 -11.66
N PHE A 79 0.84 1.56 -11.49
CA PHE A 79 1.77 0.77 -12.29
C PHE A 79 1.07 0.16 -13.49
N VAL A 80 1.64 0.31 -14.69
CA VAL A 80 1.09 -0.30 -15.92
C VAL A 80 1.57 -1.75 -16.09
N PRO A 81 0.79 -2.62 -16.77
CA PRO A 81 1.28 -3.92 -17.22
C PRO A 81 2.21 -3.74 -18.43
N ILE A 82 3.50 -4.09 -18.31
CA ILE A 82 4.47 -3.97 -19.43
C ILE A 82 4.06 -4.86 -20.61
N GLU A 83 3.61 -6.09 -20.35
CA GLU A 83 3.31 -7.08 -21.38
C GLU A 83 2.03 -6.76 -22.16
N TYR A 84 1.10 -6.01 -21.56
CA TYR A 84 -0.22 -5.71 -22.12
C TYR A 84 -0.43 -4.22 -22.41
N LEU A 85 0.64 -3.44 -22.56
CA LEU A 85 0.55 -2.00 -22.86
C LEU A 85 -0.27 -1.70 -24.12
N SER A 86 -0.23 -2.57 -25.13
CA SER A 86 -1.00 -2.42 -26.37
C SER A 86 -2.51 -2.56 -26.19
N ASP A 87 -2.97 -3.11 -25.07
CA ASP A 87 -4.38 -3.45 -24.86
C ASP A 87 -4.93 -2.77 -23.60
N ARG A 88 -4.07 -2.48 -22.63
CA ARG A 88 -4.41 -2.09 -21.25
C ARG A 88 -3.81 -0.75 -20.80
N ASN A 89 -3.33 0.05 -21.74
CA ASN A 89 -3.00 1.45 -21.49
C ASN A 89 -3.21 2.29 -22.75
N ILE A 90 -4.39 2.18 -23.34
CA ILE A 90 -4.61 2.59 -24.72
C ILE A 90 -5.85 3.45 -24.90
N VAL A 91 -5.79 4.28 -25.92
CA VAL A 91 -6.92 4.96 -26.53
C VAL A 91 -7.04 4.59 -28.00
N THR A 92 -8.23 4.13 -28.37
CA THR A 92 -8.60 3.89 -29.76
C THR A 92 -9.46 5.05 -30.24
N ILE A 93 -9.05 5.67 -31.35
CA ILE A 93 -9.72 6.84 -31.92
C ILE A 93 -10.38 6.46 -33.24
N SER A 94 -11.70 6.64 -33.32
CA SER A 94 -12.49 6.42 -34.54
C SER A 94 -13.39 7.62 -34.81
N GLY A 95 -12.91 8.56 -35.62
CA GLY A 95 -13.59 9.84 -35.84
C GLY A 95 -13.69 10.64 -34.53
N THR A 96 -14.92 10.86 -34.06
CA THR A 96 -15.20 11.54 -32.78
C THR A 96 -15.21 10.61 -31.58
N ARG A 97 -15.17 9.29 -31.78
CA ARG A 97 -15.27 8.30 -30.71
C ARG A 97 -13.89 7.95 -30.17
N TYR A 98 -13.67 8.20 -28.89
CA TYR A 98 -12.46 7.83 -28.16
C TYR A 98 -12.80 6.73 -27.16
N SER A 99 -12.12 5.59 -27.26
CA SER A 99 -12.31 4.46 -26.36
C SER A 99 -11.04 4.24 -25.56
N PHE A 100 -11.12 4.46 -24.25
CA PHE A 100 -10.02 4.31 -23.31
C PHE A 100 -10.10 2.95 -22.62
N ASN A 101 -8.97 2.25 -22.55
CA ASN A 101 -8.81 1.03 -21.76
C ASN A 101 -7.52 1.11 -20.94
N LEU A 102 -7.67 1.11 -19.61
CA LEU A 102 -6.58 1.24 -18.67
C LEU A 102 -6.61 0.06 -17.71
N GLN A 103 -5.48 -0.57 -17.49
CA GLN A 103 -5.21 -1.41 -16.33
C GLN A 103 -4.11 -0.74 -15.53
N ARG A 104 -4.27 -0.73 -14.20
CA ARG A 104 -3.27 -0.24 -13.27
C ARG A 104 -3.19 -1.15 -12.06
N PHE A 105 -1.99 -1.26 -11.51
CA PHE A 105 -1.70 -2.04 -10.30
C PHE A 105 -1.31 -1.14 -9.13
N ILE A 106 -1.53 -1.62 -7.90
CA ILE A 106 -1.14 -0.91 -6.67
C ILE A 106 0.39 -0.95 -6.45
N SER A 107 1.03 -2.07 -6.77
CA SER A 107 2.48 -2.25 -6.73
C SER A 107 3.05 -2.57 -8.12
N ALA A 108 4.37 -2.67 -8.27
CA ALA A 108 4.97 -3.00 -9.55
C ALA A 108 4.70 -4.48 -9.91
N PRO A 109 3.93 -4.76 -10.99
CA PRO A 109 3.54 -6.12 -11.34
C PRO A 109 4.75 -7.05 -11.43
N ASP A 110 4.79 -8.03 -10.54
CA ASP A 110 5.66 -9.20 -10.64
C ASP A 110 4.84 -10.38 -11.18
N ASP A 111 5.48 -11.23 -11.99
CA ASP A 111 4.91 -12.31 -12.80
C ASP A 111 4.12 -13.33 -11.96
N VAL A 112 4.40 -13.46 -10.65
CA VAL A 112 3.88 -14.58 -9.86
C VAL A 112 2.85 -14.19 -8.79
N TYR A 113 2.84 -12.96 -8.27
CA TYR A 113 2.15 -12.69 -6.99
C TYR A 113 1.23 -11.47 -6.96
N GLN A 114 0.99 -10.78 -8.08
CA GLN A 114 0.24 -9.54 -8.01
C GLN A 114 -1.23 -9.63 -8.44
N GLN A 115 -2.09 -9.67 -7.42
CA GLN A 115 -3.55 -9.74 -7.58
C GLN A 115 -4.25 -8.38 -7.44
N ALA A 116 -3.56 -7.36 -6.93
CA ALA A 116 -4.14 -6.04 -6.69
C ALA A 116 -4.09 -5.15 -7.94
N TYR A 117 -5.19 -5.08 -8.68
CA TYR A 117 -5.32 -4.29 -9.90
C TYR A 117 -6.70 -3.65 -10.04
N SER A 118 -6.77 -2.71 -10.97
CA SER A 118 -8.02 -2.16 -11.45
C SER A 118 -7.99 -1.98 -12.96
N ASP A 119 -9.07 -2.39 -13.60
CA ASP A 119 -9.33 -2.15 -15.02
C ASP A 119 -10.38 -1.05 -15.14
N LEU A 120 -10.16 -0.07 -16.01
CA LEU A 120 -11.08 1.01 -16.30
C LEU A 120 -11.31 1.07 -17.81
N SER A 121 -12.57 1.19 -18.20
CA SER A 121 -12.99 1.46 -19.57
C SER A 121 -13.91 2.67 -19.60
N LEU A 122 -13.74 3.51 -20.62
CA LEU A 122 -14.60 4.66 -20.89
C LEU A 122 -14.67 4.92 -22.38
N THR A 123 -15.87 5.12 -22.92
CA THR A 123 -16.06 5.64 -24.28
C THR A 123 -16.57 7.07 -24.22
N VAL A 124 -15.92 7.94 -24.98
CA VAL A 124 -16.28 9.36 -25.09
C VAL A 124 -16.58 9.69 -26.55
N GLU A 125 -17.73 10.29 -26.81
CA GLU A 125 -17.96 11.00 -28.07
C GLU A 125 -17.51 12.45 -27.90
N SER A 126 -16.46 12.82 -28.61
CA SER A 126 -15.91 14.19 -28.59
C SER A 126 -16.87 15.17 -29.26
N GLY A 127 -16.97 16.37 -28.70
CA GLY A 127 -17.79 17.46 -29.22
C GLY A 127 -17.67 18.70 -28.32
N ALA A 128 -18.46 19.74 -28.59
CA ALA A 128 -18.52 20.91 -27.71
C ALA A 128 -18.96 20.54 -26.28
N THR A 129 -19.85 19.56 -26.18
CA THR A 129 -20.21 18.88 -24.94
C THR A 129 -19.96 17.39 -25.13
N PRO A 130 -18.92 16.80 -24.51
CA PRO A 130 -18.64 15.37 -24.64
C PRO A 130 -19.76 14.55 -24.02
N THR A 131 -20.04 13.38 -24.60
CA THR A 131 -20.94 12.39 -23.99
C THR A 131 -20.17 11.14 -23.60
N PHE A 132 -20.58 10.54 -22.48
CA PHE A 132 -19.89 9.41 -21.86
C PHE A 132 -20.76 8.15 -21.98
N SER A 133 -20.12 7.03 -22.30
CA SER A 133 -20.77 5.71 -22.40
C SER A 133 -19.77 4.62 -22.08
N ASN A 134 -20.27 3.39 -21.84
CA ASN A 134 -19.44 2.22 -21.54
C ASN A 134 -18.42 2.46 -20.41
N PHE A 135 -18.80 3.27 -19.42
CA PHE A 135 -17.99 3.40 -18.22
C PHE A 135 -18.07 2.09 -17.44
N SER A 136 -16.91 1.51 -17.17
CA SER A 136 -16.79 0.31 -16.34
C SER A 136 -15.49 0.40 -15.56
N ILE A 137 -15.52 -0.03 -14.30
CA ILE A 137 -14.33 -0.17 -13.47
C ILE A 137 -14.37 -1.48 -12.70
N SER A 138 -13.33 -2.28 -12.83
CA SER A 138 -13.08 -3.46 -11.99
C SER A 138 -12.08 -3.10 -10.91
N ILE A 139 -12.32 -3.52 -9.68
CA ILE A 139 -11.41 -3.37 -8.55
C ILE A 139 -11.21 -4.77 -7.97
N SER A 140 -9.97 -5.22 -7.92
CA SER A 140 -9.57 -6.49 -7.32
C SER A 140 -8.43 -6.22 -6.33
N LYS A 141 -8.69 -6.34 -5.02
CA LYS A 141 -7.71 -6.17 -3.94
C LYS A 141 -8.29 -6.59 -2.60
N ASP A 142 -7.43 -6.87 -1.63
CA ASP A 142 -7.83 -6.92 -0.23
C ASP A 142 -8.00 -5.51 0.35
N ILE A 143 -8.98 -5.35 1.24
CA ILE A 143 -9.17 -4.14 2.06
C ILE A 143 -8.84 -4.48 3.51
N VAL A 144 -7.79 -3.86 4.03
CA VAL A 144 -7.37 -3.97 5.43
C VAL A 144 -7.92 -2.79 6.21
N THR A 145 -8.64 -3.09 7.30
CA THR A 145 -9.33 -2.10 8.12
C THR A 145 -8.59 -1.85 9.45
N PRO A 146 -8.81 -0.69 10.13
CA PRO A 146 -8.04 -0.31 11.33
C PRO A 146 -8.16 -1.26 12.53
N ASP A 147 -9.19 -2.10 12.58
CA ASP A 147 -9.38 -3.14 13.61
C ASP A 147 -8.76 -4.49 13.21
N PHE A 148 -7.79 -4.47 12.30
CA PHE A 148 -7.00 -5.62 11.84
C PHE A 148 -7.82 -6.72 11.14
N LYS A 149 -8.96 -6.36 10.55
CA LYS A 149 -9.74 -7.26 9.69
C LYS A 149 -9.48 -6.99 8.22
N VAL A 150 -9.66 -8.04 7.42
CA VAL A 150 -9.50 -8.03 5.97
C VAL A 150 -10.73 -8.62 5.29
N PHE A 151 -11.08 -8.09 4.12
CA PHE A 151 -12.02 -8.70 3.21
C PHE A 151 -11.58 -8.44 1.76
N ASP A 152 -11.97 -9.33 0.86
CA ASP A 152 -11.66 -9.23 -0.57
C ASP A 152 -12.66 -8.29 -1.26
N MET A 153 -12.14 -7.30 -1.98
CA MET A 153 -12.88 -6.45 -2.89
C MET A 153 -12.55 -6.91 -4.31
N SER A 154 -13.42 -7.74 -4.87
CA SER A 154 -13.29 -8.27 -6.24
C SER A 154 -14.61 -8.06 -6.98
N ASN A 155 -14.79 -6.86 -7.54
CA ASN A 155 -16.02 -6.48 -8.21
C ASN A 155 -15.74 -5.78 -9.55
N THR A 156 -16.68 -5.93 -10.47
CA THR A 156 -16.74 -5.15 -11.71
C THR A 156 -18.01 -4.31 -11.67
N PHE A 157 -17.86 -3.00 -11.76
CA PHE A 157 -18.95 -2.03 -11.79
C PHE A 157 -19.12 -1.52 -13.21
N SER A 158 -20.33 -1.58 -13.72
CA SER A 158 -20.75 -1.18 -15.07
C SER A 158 -22.20 -0.66 -15.01
N SER A 159 -22.71 -0.15 -16.13
CA SER A 159 -24.05 0.45 -16.17
C SER A 159 -25.19 -0.49 -15.76
N SER A 160 -24.95 -1.80 -15.63
CA SER A 160 -25.95 -2.76 -15.14
C SER A 160 -26.06 -2.82 -13.62
N ASN A 161 -25.06 -2.33 -12.87
CA ASN A 161 -24.97 -2.54 -11.43
C ASN A 161 -24.52 -1.31 -10.62
N TYR A 162 -24.38 -0.14 -11.25
CA TYR A 162 -24.31 1.13 -10.53
C TYR A 162 -25.49 2.05 -10.90
N THR A 163 -25.74 3.05 -10.07
CA THR A 163 -26.63 4.18 -10.35
C THR A 163 -25.89 5.51 -10.18
N ASP A 164 -26.50 6.60 -10.66
CA ASP A 164 -26.04 7.96 -10.42
C ASP A 164 -24.59 8.24 -10.86
N LEU A 165 -24.18 7.67 -12.00
CA LEU A 165 -22.85 7.95 -12.55
C LEU A 165 -22.72 9.43 -12.89
N VAL A 166 -21.71 10.04 -12.30
CA VAL A 166 -21.22 11.37 -12.63
C VAL A 166 -19.79 11.23 -13.14
N ILE A 167 -19.51 11.83 -14.29
CA ILE A 167 -18.15 12.02 -14.81
C ILE A 167 -17.96 13.51 -15.02
N ASP A 168 -16.97 14.06 -14.34
CA ASP A 168 -16.67 15.50 -14.33
C ASP A 168 -15.21 15.75 -14.64
N ASN A 169 -14.87 17.02 -14.93
CA ASN A 169 -13.50 17.47 -15.17
C ASN A 169 -12.77 16.69 -16.28
N TYR A 170 -13.52 16.18 -17.26
CA TYR A 170 -12.95 15.42 -18.37
C TYR A 170 -12.07 16.29 -19.26
N SER A 171 -10.87 15.80 -19.54
CA SER A 171 -10.00 16.31 -20.59
C SER A 171 -9.16 15.18 -21.18
N TYR A 172 -8.95 15.23 -22.50
CA TYR A 172 -8.00 14.38 -23.19
C TYR A 172 -7.19 15.21 -24.20
N THR A 173 -5.87 15.09 -24.15
CA THR A 173 -4.95 15.83 -25.02
C THR A 173 -4.21 14.86 -25.96
N PRO A 174 -4.63 14.70 -27.23
CA PRO A 174 -4.05 13.71 -28.14
C PRO A 174 -2.53 13.81 -28.34
N SER A 175 -1.97 15.03 -28.30
CA SER A 175 -0.53 15.23 -28.51
C SER A 175 0.35 14.72 -27.37
N THR A 176 -0.23 14.49 -26.18
CA THR A 176 0.50 14.03 -24.99
C THR A 176 -0.04 12.72 -24.43
N GLY A 177 -1.19 12.24 -24.91
CA GLY A 177 -1.89 11.11 -24.33
C GLY A 177 -2.49 11.40 -22.94
N SER A 178 -2.44 12.64 -22.45
CA SER A 178 -2.93 12.97 -21.10
C SER A 178 -4.45 12.89 -21.05
N LEU A 179 -4.96 11.98 -20.22
CA LEU A 179 -6.36 11.75 -19.90
C LEU A 179 -6.61 12.10 -18.44
N LYS A 180 -7.59 12.97 -18.19
CA LYS A 180 -8.03 13.33 -16.84
C LYS A 180 -9.54 13.34 -16.74
N PHE A 181 -10.08 12.87 -15.63
CA PHE A 181 -11.48 13.06 -15.23
C PHE A 181 -11.68 12.58 -13.78
N THR A 182 -12.79 12.99 -13.18
CA THR A 182 -13.29 12.44 -11.91
C THR A 182 -14.54 11.63 -12.16
N PHE A 183 -14.78 10.59 -11.36
CA PHE A 183 -16.01 9.81 -11.43
C PHE A 183 -16.60 9.54 -10.05
N SER A 184 -17.92 9.36 -9.99
CA SER A 184 -18.62 8.84 -8.81
C SER A 184 -19.89 8.11 -9.21
N PHE A 185 -20.26 7.07 -8.45
CA PHE A 185 -21.51 6.33 -8.62
C PHE A 185 -21.86 5.57 -7.33
N ASN A 186 -23.09 5.09 -7.24
CA ASN A 186 -23.57 4.26 -6.13
C ASN A 186 -23.80 2.81 -6.58
N VAL A 187 -23.59 1.86 -5.69
CA VAL A 187 -23.77 0.43 -5.92
C VAL A 187 -24.62 -0.15 -4.81
N ALA A 188 -25.68 -0.87 -5.16
CA ALA A 188 -26.52 -1.56 -4.17
C ALA A 188 -25.76 -2.73 -3.52
N GLY A 189 -26.11 -3.06 -2.28
CA GLY A 189 -25.47 -4.17 -1.54
C GLY A 189 -25.45 -5.50 -2.27
N THR A 190 -26.52 -5.86 -2.96
CA THR A 190 -26.63 -7.11 -3.73
C THR A 190 -25.71 -7.17 -4.97
N SER A 191 -24.99 -6.09 -5.27
CA SER A 191 -24.17 -5.94 -6.47
C SER A 191 -22.68 -5.75 -6.17
N ASN A 192 -22.24 -5.94 -4.92
CA ASN A 192 -20.83 -5.81 -4.55
C ASN A 192 -20.43 -6.79 -3.42
N ALA A 193 -19.13 -6.93 -3.17
CA ALA A 193 -18.56 -7.92 -2.25
C ALA A 193 -18.84 -7.65 -0.76
N THR A 194 -19.38 -6.48 -0.41
CA THR A 194 -19.68 -6.13 0.97
C THR A 194 -21.07 -6.54 1.44
N ASP A 195 -21.94 -6.98 0.51
CA ASP A 195 -23.37 -7.20 0.69
C ASP A 195 -24.15 -5.97 1.21
N ASN A 196 -23.53 -4.80 1.21
CA ASN A 196 -24.07 -3.52 1.68
C ASN A 196 -23.90 -2.41 0.64
N ASP A 197 -24.71 -1.36 0.71
CA ASP A 197 -24.61 -0.24 -0.21
C ASP A 197 -23.22 0.40 -0.15
N LEU A 198 -22.70 0.74 -1.33
CA LEU A 198 -21.33 1.20 -1.53
C LEU A 198 -21.33 2.44 -2.43
N SER A 199 -20.68 3.51 -1.98
CA SER A 199 -20.35 4.65 -2.83
C SER A 199 -18.92 4.49 -3.34
N VAL A 200 -18.77 4.61 -4.67
CA VAL A 200 -17.48 4.50 -5.35
C VAL A 200 -17.20 5.81 -6.06
N SER A 201 -16.00 6.35 -5.88
CA SER A 201 -15.53 7.52 -6.62
C SER A 201 -14.04 7.41 -6.93
N GLY A 202 -13.54 8.31 -7.76
CA GLY A 202 -12.14 8.31 -8.11
C GLY A 202 -11.70 9.46 -9.01
N GLU A 203 -10.38 9.53 -9.17
CA GLU A 203 -9.67 10.53 -9.96
C GLU A 203 -8.75 9.82 -10.94
N VAL A 204 -8.89 10.13 -12.22
CA VAL A 204 -8.00 9.65 -13.27
C VAL A 204 -7.06 10.77 -13.68
N ASP A 205 -5.77 10.50 -13.65
CA ASP A 205 -4.71 11.33 -14.22
C ASP A 205 -3.65 10.41 -14.80
N ALA A 206 -3.81 10.08 -16.09
CA ALA A 206 -3.05 9.04 -16.76
C ALA A 206 -2.56 9.51 -18.14
N ILE A 207 -1.49 8.86 -18.60
CA ILE A 207 -1.00 8.94 -19.98
C ILE A 207 -1.39 7.63 -20.66
N VAL A 208 -2.27 7.73 -21.65
CA VAL A 208 -2.69 6.63 -22.51
C VAL A 208 -1.95 6.68 -23.86
N LEU A 209 -1.72 5.51 -24.42
CA LEU A 209 -1.03 5.34 -25.70
C LEU A 209 -2.05 5.23 -26.83
N GLN A 210 -1.69 5.58 -28.05
CA GLN A 210 -2.54 5.30 -29.23
C GLN A 210 -1.89 4.17 -30.03
N GLN A 211 -2.68 3.18 -30.46
CA GLN A 211 -2.17 2.13 -31.36
C GLN A 211 -1.80 2.74 -32.71
N MET A 212 -0.63 2.37 -33.24
CA MET A 212 -0.21 2.71 -34.61
C MET A 212 -0.76 1.73 -35.62
#